data_AF-A0A0L8I2Q0-F1
#
_entry.id   AF-A0A0L8I2Q0-F1
#
_cell.length_a   1.000
_cell.length_b   1.000
_cell.length_c   1.000
_cell.angle_alpha   90.00
_cell.angle_beta   90.00
_cell.angle_gamma   90.00
#
_symmetry.space_group_name_H-M   'P 1'
#
loop_
_entity.id
_entity.type
_entity.pdbx_description
1 polymer ?
#
loop_
_entity_poly.entity_id
_entity_poly.type
_entity_poly.pdbx_seq_one_letter_code
_entity_poly.pdbx_strand_id
1 'polypeptide(L)'
;MTTGEGTGNGVSSCGRSVRCVLGRLCRRTRVDTKTATTMRKSRSCLMRSMKATESLCKAAYQLPKKQSIILPKASNKADGIQNADGTTLLTDENAVLERWTEHFNNVLNKPFSINAEAIAQMPQADINISLVTLPMEAEVQKAIKSLSNSKAPGSDFIAAETYNAGDQS
;
A
#
# COMPACT_ATOMS: atom_id res chain seq x y z
N MET A 1 31.53 -61.76 -9.74
CA MET A 1 31.18 -60.82 -8.66
C MET A 1 31.35 -59.41 -9.18
N THR A 2 30.25 -58.63 -9.12
CA THR A 2 30.20 -57.16 -8.92
C THR A 2 31.00 -56.28 -9.91
N THR A 3 30.35 -55.73 -10.95
CA THR A 3 29.61 -54.44 -10.99
C THR A 3 30.51 -53.20 -11.04
N GLY A 4 30.36 -52.43 -12.11
CA GLY A 4 30.80 -51.05 -12.27
C GLY A 4 30.09 -50.45 -13.49
N GLU A 5 28.96 -49.78 -13.21
CA GLU A 5 28.11 -48.99 -14.11
C GLU A 5 28.96 -47.97 -14.92
N GLY A 6 28.72 -47.64 -16.19
CA GLY A 6 27.44 -47.33 -16.86
C GLY A 6 27.10 -45.87 -16.56
N THR A 7 27.45 -44.88 -17.38
CA THR A 7 26.67 -44.37 -18.54
C THR A 7 27.36 -43.05 -18.97
N GLY A 8 27.69 -42.80 -20.24
CA GLY A 8 26.78 -42.39 -21.32
C GLY A 8 26.38 -40.92 -21.15
N ASN A 9 26.39 -40.00 -22.12
CA ASN A 9 26.63 -39.99 -23.55
C ASN A 9 26.96 -38.51 -23.89
N GLY A 10 27.82 -38.26 -24.86
CA GLY A 10 27.31 -37.83 -26.16
C GLY A 10 27.51 -36.34 -26.39
N VAL A 11 28.78 -35.90 -26.50
CA VAL A 11 29.11 -34.61 -27.10
C VAL A 11 28.94 -34.79 -28.61
N SER A 12 27.69 -34.72 -29.07
CA SER A 12 27.38 -34.76 -30.49
C SER A 12 27.75 -33.42 -31.11
N SER A 13 28.54 -33.55 -32.16
CA SER A 13 29.04 -32.53 -33.06
C SER A 13 28.03 -31.46 -33.47
N CYS A 14 28.53 -30.25 -33.62
CA CYS A 14 28.42 -29.56 -34.91
C CYS A 14 29.68 -28.73 -35.12
N GLY A 15 30.65 -29.34 -35.79
CA GLY A 15 31.72 -28.57 -36.42
C GLY A 15 31.19 -27.90 -37.69
N ARG A 16 31.60 -26.66 -37.93
CA ARG A 16 32.39 -26.31 -39.11
C ARG A 16 32.81 -24.85 -39.02
N SER A 17 34.13 -24.70 -39.00
CA SER A 17 34.88 -23.57 -39.52
C SER A 17 34.20 -22.89 -40.70
N VAL A 18 33.97 -21.58 -40.61
CA VAL A 18 34.34 -20.68 -41.70
C VAL A 18 35.00 -19.45 -41.10
N ARG A 19 36.28 -19.31 -41.43
CA ARG A 19 37.12 -18.15 -41.17
C ARG A 19 36.55 -16.97 -41.97
N CYS A 20 35.79 -16.08 -41.35
CA CYS A 20 35.41 -14.81 -41.97
C CYS A 20 36.61 -13.87 -41.98
N VAL A 21 37.42 -13.98 -43.04
CA VAL A 21 38.35 -12.94 -43.48
C VAL A 21 37.53 -11.90 -44.22
N LEU A 22 37.16 -10.81 -43.55
CA LEU A 22 36.93 -9.46 -44.08
C LEU A 22 36.32 -8.61 -42.97
N GLY A 23 37.10 -7.64 -42.50
CA GLY A 23 36.74 -6.76 -41.40
C GLY A 23 35.46 -5.96 -41.68
N ARG A 24 34.54 -6.00 -40.71
CA ARG A 24 33.61 -4.92 -40.38
C ARG A 24 33.10 -5.15 -38.95
N LEU A 25 33.14 -4.08 -38.17
CA LEU A 25 32.87 -4.00 -36.73
C LEU A 25 31.72 -4.89 -36.25
N CYS A 26 32.01 -5.84 -35.36
CA CYS A 26 31.03 -6.27 -34.36
C CYS A 26 31.36 -5.56 -33.05
N ARG A 27 30.91 -4.30 -32.94
CA ARG A 27 31.06 -3.49 -31.72
C ARG A 27 30.04 -4.02 -30.70
N ARG A 28 30.37 -5.09 -29.97
CA ARG A 28 29.63 -5.44 -28.74
C ARG A 28 29.81 -4.28 -27.77
N THR A 29 28.73 -3.54 -27.50
CA THR A 29 28.72 -2.58 -26.39
C THR A 29 28.91 -3.37 -25.11
N ARG A 30 30.14 -3.32 -24.58
CA ARG A 30 30.43 -3.69 -23.20
C ARG A 30 29.61 -2.73 -22.34
N VAL A 31 28.47 -3.19 -21.83
CA VAL A 31 27.78 -2.50 -20.75
C VAL A 31 28.77 -2.42 -19.60
N ASP A 32 29.09 -1.21 -19.14
CA ASP A 32 29.99 -1.00 -18.02
C ASP A 32 29.57 -1.88 -16.85
N THR A 33 30.46 -2.78 -16.44
CA THR A 33 30.18 -3.78 -15.39
C THR A 33 29.86 -3.13 -14.06
N LYS A 34 30.29 -1.87 -13.87
CA LYS A 34 30.00 -1.02 -12.71
C LYS A 34 28.51 -0.60 -12.67
N THR A 35 27.95 -0.08 -13.76
CA THR A 35 26.52 0.27 -13.85
C THR A 35 25.62 -0.96 -13.79
N ALA A 36 26.01 -2.07 -14.43
CA ALA A 36 25.25 -3.33 -14.33
C ALA A 36 25.22 -3.91 -12.91
N THR A 37 26.30 -3.76 -12.14
CA THR A 37 26.38 -4.23 -10.74
C THR A 37 25.61 -3.31 -9.80
N THR A 38 25.67 -1.99 -9.99
CA THR A 38 24.86 -1.02 -9.24
C THR A 38 23.37 -1.23 -9.48
N MET A 39 22.96 -1.44 -10.74
CA MET A 39 21.58 -1.77 -11.10
C MET A 39 21.11 -3.07 -10.44
N ARG A 40 21.97 -4.11 -10.38
CA ARG A 40 21.66 -5.36 -9.65
C ARG A 40 21.55 -5.14 -8.14
N LYS A 41 22.43 -4.35 -7.53
CA LYS A 41 22.39 -4.05 -6.08
C LYS A 41 21.12 -3.27 -5.73
N SER A 42 20.81 -2.20 -6.47
CA SER A 42 19.59 -1.39 -6.29
C SER A 42 18.34 -2.23 -6.46
N ARG A 43 18.29 -3.08 -7.50
CA ARG A 43 17.16 -4.01 -7.72
C ARG A 43 17.05 -5.06 -6.61
N SER A 44 18.18 -5.56 -6.06
CA SER A 44 18.16 -6.48 -4.91
C SER A 44 17.68 -5.82 -3.62
N CYS A 45 17.92 -4.52 -3.46
CA CYS A 45 17.47 -3.74 -2.30
C CYS A 45 15.97 -3.47 -2.39
N LEU A 46 15.49 -3.08 -3.58
CA LEU A 46 14.07 -2.89 -3.88
C LEU A 46 13.27 -4.18 -3.66
N MET A 47 13.77 -5.33 -4.13
CA MET A 47 13.12 -6.62 -3.90
C MET A 47 13.12 -7.04 -2.42
N ARG A 48 14.15 -6.67 -1.64
CA ARG A 48 14.18 -6.93 -0.18
C ARG A 48 13.20 -6.04 0.58
N SER A 49 13.10 -4.76 0.21
CA SER A 49 12.11 -3.82 0.75
C SER A 49 10.69 -4.28 0.44
N MET A 50 10.40 -4.68 -0.81
CA MET A 50 9.09 -5.22 -1.21
C MET A 50 8.71 -6.50 -0.45
N LYS A 51 9.66 -7.41 -0.20
CA LYS A 51 9.41 -8.62 0.61
C LYS A 51 9.17 -8.30 2.09
N ALA A 52 9.87 -7.30 2.64
CA ALA A 52 9.64 -6.84 4.01
C ALA A 52 8.26 -6.18 4.16
N THR A 53 7.80 -5.42 3.15
CA THR A 53 6.42 -4.90 3.14
C THR A 53 5.39 -5.99 2.94
N GLU A 54 5.68 -7.04 2.15
CA GLU A 54 4.79 -8.19 1.97
C GLU A 54 4.59 -8.98 3.28
N SER A 55 5.64 -9.15 4.09
CA SER A 55 5.52 -9.81 5.40
C SER A 55 4.73 -8.97 6.41
N LEU A 56 4.88 -7.64 6.38
CA LEU A 56 4.06 -6.73 7.21
C LEU A 56 2.60 -6.71 6.75
N CYS A 57 2.34 -6.68 5.45
CA CYS A 57 0.99 -6.78 4.90
C CYS A 57 0.36 -8.13 5.24
N LYS A 58 1.06 -9.25 5.08
CA LYS A 58 0.56 -10.58 5.47
C LYS A 58 0.26 -10.65 6.97
N ALA A 59 1.14 -10.10 7.81
CA ALA A 59 0.89 -10.00 9.26
C ALA A 59 -0.37 -9.17 9.55
N ALA A 60 -0.56 -8.02 8.88
CA ALA A 60 -1.74 -7.18 9.01
C ALA A 60 -3.03 -7.87 8.56
N TYR A 61 -3.00 -8.62 7.44
CA TYR A 61 -4.12 -9.44 6.97
C TYR A 61 -4.39 -10.67 7.85
N GLN A 62 -3.46 -11.05 8.74
CA GLN A 62 -3.68 -12.07 9.77
C GLN A 62 -4.26 -11.51 11.09
N LEU A 63 -4.33 -10.18 11.25
CA LEU A 63 -4.88 -9.55 12.47
C LEU A 63 -6.40 -9.70 12.69
N PRO A 64 -7.28 -10.05 11.73
CA PRO A 64 -8.68 -10.30 12.09
C PRO A 64 -8.93 -11.68 12.75
N LYS A 65 -7.91 -12.53 12.95
CA LYS A 65 -8.10 -13.83 13.64
C LYS A 65 -8.09 -13.74 15.17
N LYS A 66 -7.78 -12.58 15.76
CA LYS A 66 -7.63 -12.41 17.22
C LYS A 66 -8.48 -11.30 17.85
N GLN A 67 -9.37 -10.64 17.11
CA GLN A 67 -10.42 -9.82 17.70
C GLN A 67 -11.69 -10.66 17.83
N SER A 68 -11.81 -11.40 18.93
CA SER A 68 -13.03 -12.08 19.36
C SER A 68 -14.05 -11.09 19.93
N ILE A 69 -14.19 -9.93 19.30
CA ILE A 69 -15.12 -8.89 19.72
C ILE A 69 -16.22 -8.88 18.67
N ILE A 70 -17.29 -9.59 19.00
CA ILE A 70 -18.61 -9.57 18.36
C ILE A 70 -18.65 -10.20 16.95
N LEU A 71 -18.22 -11.46 16.82
CA LEU A 71 -18.78 -12.34 15.79
C LEU A 71 -19.16 -13.66 16.47
N PRO A 72 -20.42 -14.11 16.42
CA PRO A 72 -20.78 -15.41 16.97
C PRO A 72 -19.94 -16.49 16.28
N LYS A 73 -19.29 -17.34 17.07
CA LYS A 73 -18.62 -18.55 16.55
C LYS A 73 -19.65 -19.32 15.72
N ALA A 74 -19.29 -19.71 14.50
CA ALA A 74 -20.06 -20.61 13.67
C ALA A 74 -20.25 -21.94 14.43
N SER A 75 -21.36 -22.03 15.17
CA SER A 75 -21.93 -23.30 15.62
C SER A 75 -22.71 -23.82 14.42
N ASN A 76 -22.57 -25.10 14.09
CA ASN A 76 -23.19 -25.77 12.94
C ASN A 76 -24.73 -25.86 13.00
N LYS A 77 -25.41 -24.86 13.56
CA LYS A 77 -26.86 -24.64 13.44
C LYS A 77 -27.02 -23.64 12.29
N ALA A 78 -27.94 -23.95 11.36
CA ALA A 78 -28.19 -23.19 10.14
C ALA A 78 -27.99 -21.68 10.32
N ASP A 79 -27.24 -21.07 9.39
CA ASP A 79 -26.93 -19.64 9.27
C ASP A 79 -28.23 -18.81 9.10
N GLY A 80 -29.04 -18.73 10.15
CA GLY A 80 -30.26 -17.95 10.18
C GLY A 80 -30.18 -16.85 11.23
N ILE A 81 -30.63 -15.64 10.86
CA ILE A 81 -30.70 -14.49 11.77
C ILE A 81 -31.95 -14.62 12.66
N GLN A 82 -31.87 -14.20 13.92
CA GLN A 82 -33.03 -14.17 14.80
C GLN A 82 -33.93 -12.95 14.50
N ASN A 83 -35.24 -13.13 14.64
CA ASN A 83 -36.21 -12.03 14.58
C ASN A 83 -36.03 -11.01 15.71
N ALA A 84 -36.75 -9.88 15.62
CA ALA A 84 -36.74 -8.81 16.64
C ALA A 84 -36.94 -9.32 18.06
N ASP A 85 -37.88 -10.24 18.23
CA ASP A 85 -38.26 -10.81 19.52
C ASP A 85 -37.36 -12.00 19.94
N GLY A 86 -36.39 -12.40 19.12
CA GLY A 86 -35.48 -13.52 19.39
C GLY A 86 -36.10 -14.92 19.35
N THR A 87 -37.39 -15.03 18.98
CA THR A 87 -38.18 -16.27 19.09
C THR A 87 -38.05 -17.19 17.87
N THR A 88 -37.91 -16.63 16.68
CA THR A 88 -37.85 -17.39 15.41
C THR A 88 -36.54 -17.14 14.68
N LEU A 89 -36.05 -18.19 14.02
CA LEU A 89 -34.86 -18.16 13.18
C LEU A 89 -35.28 -17.93 11.73
N LEU A 90 -34.83 -16.82 11.13
CA LEU A 90 -35.03 -16.49 9.73
C LEU A 90 -33.93 -17.13 8.89
N THR A 91 -34.33 -18.01 7.98
CA THR A 91 -33.42 -18.65 7.00
C THR A 91 -33.66 -18.19 5.57
N ASP A 92 -34.75 -17.44 5.31
CA ASP A 92 -35.03 -16.87 4.00
C ASP A 92 -34.19 -15.61 3.76
N GLU A 93 -33.60 -15.48 2.58
CA GLU A 93 -32.68 -14.38 2.24
C GLU A 93 -33.38 -13.02 2.29
N ASN A 94 -34.62 -12.92 1.82
CA ASN A 94 -35.36 -11.66 1.82
C ASN A 94 -35.72 -11.24 3.24
N ALA A 95 -36.17 -12.18 4.06
CA ALA A 95 -36.47 -11.92 5.46
C ALA A 95 -35.21 -11.53 6.27
N VAL A 96 -34.05 -12.11 5.94
CA VAL A 96 -32.76 -11.71 6.52
C VAL A 96 -32.43 -10.25 6.15
N LEU A 97 -32.57 -9.87 4.88
CA LEU A 97 -32.29 -8.50 4.42
C LEU A 97 -33.24 -7.47 5.05
N GLU A 98 -34.52 -7.79 5.16
CA GLU A 98 -35.49 -6.94 5.84
C GLU A 98 -35.12 -6.76 7.31
N ARG A 99 -34.76 -7.86 8.00
CA ARG A 99 -34.31 -7.81 9.40
C ARG A 99 -33.05 -6.97 9.59
N TRP A 100 -32.09 -7.06 8.67
CA TRP A 100 -30.91 -6.19 8.69
C TRP A 100 -31.28 -4.72 8.50
N THR A 101 -32.18 -4.44 7.56
CA THR A 101 -32.66 -3.08 7.28
C THR A 101 -33.32 -2.48 8.51
N GLU A 102 -34.23 -3.23 9.15
CA GLU A 102 -34.90 -2.83 10.39
C GLU A 102 -33.88 -2.62 11.54
N HIS A 103 -32.95 -3.56 11.72
CA HIS A 103 -31.93 -3.47 12.78
C HIS A 103 -31.03 -2.24 12.60
N PHE A 104 -30.49 -2.02 11.40
CA PHE A 104 -29.63 -0.88 11.15
C PHE A 104 -30.37 0.44 11.21
N ASN A 105 -31.62 0.51 10.73
CA ASN A 105 -32.46 1.69 10.93
C ASN A 105 -32.62 2.00 12.42
N ASN A 106 -32.95 0.99 13.21
CA ASN A 106 -33.13 1.17 14.64
C ASN A 106 -31.83 1.52 15.35
N VAL A 107 -30.66 1.04 14.92
CA VAL A 107 -29.37 1.33 15.58
C VAL A 107 -28.79 2.68 15.15
N LEU A 108 -28.79 2.98 13.86
CA LEU A 108 -28.09 4.12 13.28
C LEU A 108 -28.96 5.37 13.13
N ASN A 109 -30.25 5.20 12.84
CA ASN A 109 -31.17 6.32 12.59
C ASN A 109 -31.95 6.74 13.85
N LYS A 110 -31.42 6.46 15.04
CA LYS A 110 -32.02 6.98 16.28
C LYS A 110 -31.91 8.51 16.30
N PRO A 111 -32.96 9.24 16.69
CA PRO A 111 -32.85 10.67 16.90
C PRO A 111 -31.87 10.94 18.04
N PHE A 112 -30.69 11.47 17.70
CA PHE A 112 -29.72 11.90 18.69
C PHE A 112 -30.16 13.25 19.26
N SER A 113 -30.60 13.25 20.53
CA SER A 113 -30.76 14.49 21.30
C SER A 113 -29.43 14.79 21.98
N ILE A 114 -28.70 15.76 21.43
CA ILE A 114 -27.44 16.20 22.04
C ILE A 114 -27.79 17.10 23.23
N ASN A 115 -27.42 16.69 24.43
CA ASN A 115 -27.63 17.51 25.63
C ASN A 115 -26.71 18.74 25.58
N ALA A 116 -27.30 19.94 25.50
CA ALA A 116 -26.56 21.19 25.49
C ALA A 116 -25.72 21.40 26.76
N GLU A 117 -26.19 20.90 27.91
CA GLU A 117 -25.44 20.92 29.17
C GLU A 117 -24.17 20.06 29.05
N ALA A 118 -24.25 18.90 28.41
CA ALA A 118 -23.09 18.03 28.20
C ALA A 118 -22.06 18.65 27.26
N ILE A 119 -22.48 19.36 26.22
CA ILE A 119 -21.57 20.12 25.34
C ILE A 119 -20.88 21.24 26.14
N ALA A 120 -21.63 21.98 26.96
CA ALA A 120 -21.11 23.08 27.75
C ALA A 120 -20.12 22.63 28.84
N GLN A 121 -20.31 21.42 29.39
CA GLN A 121 -19.38 20.81 30.35
C GLN A 121 -18.13 20.21 29.69
N MET A 122 -18.12 20.03 28.37
CA MET A 122 -17.00 19.41 27.67
C MET A 122 -15.86 20.43 27.52
N PRO A 123 -14.65 20.15 28.04
CA PRO A 123 -13.53 21.08 27.92
C PRO A 123 -13.14 21.22 26.44
N GLN A 124 -13.34 22.41 25.87
CA GLN A 124 -12.88 22.72 24.52
C GLN A 124 -11.39 23.04 24.54
N ALA A 125 -10.65 22.50 23.58
CA ALA A 125 -9.29 22.95 23.35
C ALA A 125 -9.31 24.42 22.89
N ASP A 126 -8.33 25.20 23.34
CA ASP A 126 -8.19 26.58 22.90
C ASP A 126 -8.12 26.66 21.38
N ILE A 127 -8.94 27.52 20.80
CA ILE A 127 -8.95 27.75 19.36
C ILE A 127 -7.62 28.41 19.00
N ASN A 128 -6.81 27.72 18.20
CA ASN A 128 -5.53 28.27 17.76
C ASN A 128 -5.76 29.34 16.67
N ILE A 129 -5.88 30.59 17.09
CA ILE A 129 -6.13 31.75 16.22
C ILE A 129 -5.01 31.94 15.18
N SER A 130 -3.79 31.45 15.43
CA SER A 130 -2.69 31.57 14.47
C SER A 130 -2.95 30.76 13.20
N LEU A 131 -3.74 29.68 13.26
CA LEU A 131 -4.12 28.88 12.09
C LEU A 131 -5.19 29.57 11.23
N VAL A 132 -5.92 30.53 11.80
CA VAL A 132 -6.94 31.34 11.10
C VAL A 132 -6.33 32.62 10.52
N THR A 133 -5.15 32.99 10.99
CA THR A 133 -4.43 34.18 10.52
C THR A 133 -3.81 33.88 9.16
N LEU A 134 -4.02 34.79 8.20
CA LEU A 134 -3.36 34.68 6.90
C LEU A 134 -1.84 34.77 7.07
N PRO A 135 -1.06 33.95 6.35
CA PRO A 135 0.39 33.99 6.47
C PRO A 135 0.92 35.35 6.02
N MET A 136 1.91 35.88 6.74
CA MET A 136 2.57 37.11 6.33
C MET A 136 3.46 36.82 5.12
N GLU A 137 3.61 37.79 4.21
CA GLU A 137 4.50 37.67 3.05
C GLU A 137 5.92 37.22 3.45
N ALA A 138 6.47 37.78 4.53
CA ALA A 138 7.78 37.40 5.06
C ALA A 138 7.86 35.92 5.50
N GLU A 139 6.76 35.34 6.00
CA GLU A 139 6.70 33.93 6.40
C GLU A 139 6.66 33.02 5.17
N VAL A 140 5.87 33.39 4.16
CA VAL A 140 5.82 32.67 2.87
C VAL A 140 7.19 32.70 2.19
N GLN A 141 7.84 33.86 2.17
CA GLN A 141 9.19 34.06 1.65
C GLN A 141 10.23 33.19 2.35
N LYS A 142 10.16 33.11 3.69
CA LYS A 142 11.04 32.25 4.49
C LYS A 142 10.78 30.77 4.20
N ALA A 143 9.52 30.37 4.03
CA ALA A 143 9.16 29.00 3.71
C ALA A 143 9.70 28.58 2.32
N ILE A 144 9.55 29.44 1.31
CA ILE A 144 10.10 29.23 -0.04
C ILE A 144 11.63 29.05 0.03
N LYS A 145 12.33 29.93 0.76
CA LYS A 145 13.79 29.85 0.95
C LYS A 145 14.24 28.61 1.73
N SER A 146 13.39 28.04 2.57
CA SER A 146 13.68 26.81 3.32
C SER A 146 13.51 25.53 2.51
N LEU A 147 12.89 25.61 1.32
CA LEU A 147 12.66 24.47 0.45
C LEU A 147 13.98 23.98 -0.15
N SER A 148 14.20 22.66 -0.09
CA SER A 148 15.40 22.05 -0.66
C SER A 148 15.29 21.91 -2.18
N ASN A 149 16.21 22.54 -2.91
CA ASN A 149 16.35 22.39 -4.36
C ASN A 149 16.89 21.00 -4.74
N SER A 150 16.82 20.65 -6.02
CA SER A 150 17.31 19.43 -6.67
C SER A 150 16.63 18.12 -6.25
N LYS A 151 15.47 18.20 -5.60
CA LYS A 151 14.61 17.03 -5.36
C LYS A 151 13.72 16.76 -6.57
N ALA A 152 13.37 15.49 -6.77
CA ALA A 152 12.41 15.11 -7.78
C ALA A 152 11.05 15.76 -7.49
N PRO A 153 10.36 16.33 -8.49
CA PRO A 153 9.04 16.92 -8.32
C PRO A 153 8.01 15.85 -7.93
N GLY A 154 6.92 16.29 -7.29
CA GLY A 154 5.81 15.43 -6.92
C GLY A 154 4.98 14.99 -8.14
N SER A 155 3.82 14.39 -7.89
CA SER A 155 2.84 14.02 -8.93
C SER A 155 2.27 15.24 -9.68
N ASP A 156 2.42 16.42 -9.09
CA ASP A 156 2.10 17.72 -9.67
C ASP A 156 3.14 18.21 -10.69
N PHE A 157 4.30 17.53 -10.80
CA PHE A 157 5.41 17.89 -11.70
C PHE A 157 6.01 19.29 -11.46
N ILE A 158 5.70 19.92 -10.32
CA ILE A 158 6.23 21.24 -9.95
C ILE A 158 7.50 21.06 -9.13
N ALA A 159 8.62 21.58 -9.63
CA ALA A 159 9.90 21.50 -8.96
C ALA A 159 10.10 22.66 -7.98
N ALA A 160 10.85 22.43 -6.90
CA ALA A 160 11.10 23.42 -5.84
C ALA A 160 11.68 24.75 -6.36
N GLU A 161 12.47 24.70 -7.43
CA GLU A 161 13.11 25.84 -8.08
C GLU A 161 12.11 26.83 -8.68
N THR A 162 10.91 26.36 -9.07
CA THR A 162 9.89 27.20 -9.69
C THR A 162 9.37 28.27 -8.74
N TYR A 163 9.29 27.97 -7.44
CA TYR A 163 8.87 28.91 -6.41
C TYR A 163 9.91 30.01 -6.14
N ASN A 164 11.20 29.70 -6.30
CA ASN A 164 12.27 30.70 -6.16
C ASN A 164 12.34 31.66 -7.36
N ALA A 165 11.95 31.20 -8.56
CA ALA A 165 11.99 32.03 -9.77
C ALA A 165 10.87 33.09 -9.77
N GLY A 166 9.73 32.82 -9.13
CA GLY A 166 8.61 33.76 -8.99
C GLY A 166 8.83 34.87 -7.95
N ASP A 167 9.85 34.77 -7.10
CA ASP A 167 10.20 35.76 -6.07
C ASP A 167 11.03 36.94 -6.62
N GLN A 168 11.52 36.85 -7.86
CA GLN A 168 12.43 37.85 -8.45
C GLN A 168 11.73 38.94 -9.30
N SER A 169 10.40 39.06 -9.23
CA SER A 169 9.61 40.03 -10.00
C SER A 169 9.19 41.24 -9.17
#